data_AF-A0A932K3Q7-F1
#
_entry.id   AF-A0A932K3Q7-F1
#
_cell.length_a   1.000
_cell.length_b   1.000
_cell.length_c   1.000
_cell.angle_alpha   90.00
_cell.angle_beta   90.00
_cell.angle_gamma   90.00
#
_symmetry.space_group_name_H-M   'P 1'
#
loop_
_entity.id
_entity.type
_entity.pdbx_description
1 polymer ?
#
loop_
_entity_poly.entity_id
_entity_poly.type
_entity_poly.pdbx_seq_one_letter_code
_entity_poly.pdbx_strand_id
1 'polypeptide(L)' 'MSPWLIVGLKGLAAVTCLFGTWSAMRPGQSIALYQAIMRLCNWRVEPIDRRRELLTTRWLGAALACCSLVSFVLLW' A
#
# COMPACT_ATOMS: atom_id res chain seq x y z
N MET A 1 2.60 -11.44 24.04
CA MET A 1 1.66 -11.72 22.92
C MET A 1 1.71 -13.19 22.56
N SER A 2 0.62 -13.77 22.09
CA SER A 2 0.64 -15.15 21.58
C SER A 2 1.64 -15.28 20.42
N PRO A 3 2.49 -16.33 20.36
CA PRO A 3 3.48 -16.49 19.30
C PRO A 3 2.84 -16.57 17.90
N TRP A 4 1.65 -17.16 17.80
CA TRP A 4 0.87 -17.23 16.56
C TRP A 4 0.43 -15.85 16.05
N LEU A 5 0.13 -14.95 16.98
CA LEU A 5 -0.26 -13.58 16.66
C LEU A 5 0.94 -12.78 16.12
N ILE A 6 2.14 -12.96 16.69
CA ILE A 6 3.37 -12.32 16.19
C ILE A 6 3.68 -12.79 14.76
N VAL A 7 3.59 -14.10 14.50
CA VAL A 7 3.80 -14.66 13.17
C VAL A 7 2.79 -14.09 12.16
N GLY A 8 1.51 -14.03 12.54
CA GLY A 8 0.47 -13.44 11.69
C GLY A 8 0.73 -11.96 11.38
N LEU A 9 1.12 -11.17 12.37
CA LEU A 9 1.45 -9.75 12.20
C LEU A 9 2.70 -9.54 11.33
N LYS A 10 3.73 -10.38 11.46
CA LYS A 10 4.91 -10.37 10.58
C LYS A 10 4.54 -10.69 9.13
N GLY A 11 3.67 -11.68 8.94
CA GLY A 11 3.13 -12.00 7.61
C GLY A 11 2.40 -10.81 6.98
N LEU A 12 1.53 -10.15 7.75
CA LEU A 12 0.83 -8.95 7.31
C LEU A 12 1.79 -7.79 6.99
N ALA A 13 2.80 -7.56 7.84
CA ALA A 13 3.83 -6.55 7.61
C ALA A 13 4.63 -6.83 6.32
N ALA A 14 4.97 -8.09 6.04
CA ALA A 14 5.64 -8.46 4.80
C ALA A 14 4.77 -8.20 3.56
N VAL A 15 3.49 -8.59 3.60
CA VAL A 15 2.55 -8.36 2.48
C VAL A 15 2.34 -6.87 2.23
N THR A 16 2.13 -6.08 3.29
CA THR A 16 1.96 -4.63 3.16
C THR A 16 3.24 -3.93 2.68
N CYS A 17 4.42 -4.43 3.05
CA CYS A 17 5.70 -3.93 2.52
C CYS A 17 5.82 -4.17 1.00
N LEU A 18 5.49 -5.38 0.53
CA LEU A 18 5.47 -5.70 -0.90
C LEU A 18 4.45 -4.83 -1.65
N PHE A 19 3.27 -4.61 -1.08
CA PHE A 19 2.26 -3.75 -1.69
C PHE A 19 2.71 -2.28 -1.74
N GLY A 20 3.30 -1.76 -0.68
CA GLY A 20 3.86 -0.41 -0.63
C GLY A 20 4.96 -0.20 -1.66
N THR A 21 5.92 -1.13 -1.76
CA THR A 21 7.00 -1.06 -2.75
C THR A 21 6.47 -1.13 -4.18
N TRP A 22 5.52 -2.03 -4.47
CA TRP A 22 4.86 -2.09 -5.77
C TRP A 22 4.13 -0.79 -6.13
N SER A 23 3.37 -0.22 -5.18
CA SER A 23 2.67 1.06 -5.37
C SER A 23 3.64 2.22 -5.63
N ALA A 24 4.79 2.23 -4.95
CA ALA A 24 5.85 3.22 -5.16
C ALA A 24 6.52 3.11 -6.55
N MET A 25 6.79 1.89 -7.01
CA MET A 25 7.43 1.65 -8.30
C MET A 25 6.47 1.84 -9.49
N ARG A 26 5.19 1.49 -9.30
CA ARG A 26 4.18 1.49 -10.36
C ARG A 26 2.91 2.23 -9.91
N PRO A 27 2.99 3.54 -9.61
CA PRO A 27 1.87 4.30 -9.06
C PRO A 27 0.66 4.32 -10.00
N GLY A 28 0.87 4.32 -11.33
CA GLY A 28 -0.22 4.25 -12.30
C GLY A 28 -1.04 2.96 -12.21
N GLN A 29 -0.39 1.82 -11.95
CA GLN A 29 -1.09 0.54 -11.77
C GLN A 29 -1.84 0.52 -10.43
N SER A 30 -1.25 1.11 -9.38
CA SER A 30 -1.91 1.25 -8.07
C SER A 30 -3.18 2.10 -8.15
N ILE A 31 -3.14 3.22 -8.88
CA ILE A 31 -4.31 4.07 -9.11
C ILE A 31 -5.38 3.31 -9.92
N ALA A 32 -4.97 2.58 -10.97
CA ALA A 32 -5.90 1.78 -11.77
C ALA A 32 -6.58 0.67 -10.95
N LEU A 33 -5.83 0.00 -10.07
CA LEU A 33 -6.37 -1.00 -9.14
C LEU A 33 -7.39 -0.35 -8.19
N TYR A 34 -7.05 0.79 -7.61
CA TYR A 34 -7.95 1.56 -6.75
C TYR A 34 -9.25 1.95 -7.48
N GLN A 35 -9.13 2.45 -8.71
CA GLN A 35 -10.29 2.78 -9.55
C GLN A 35 -11.12 1.54 -9.89
N ALA A 36 -10.50 0.39 -10.14
CA ALA A 36 -11.21 -0.86 -10.40
C ALA A 36 -12.03 -1.30 -9.18
N ILE A 37 -11.45 -1.22 -7.98
CA ILE A 37 -12.16 -1.51 -6.72
C ILE A 37 -13.33 -0.54 -6.52
N MET A 38 -13.11 0.76 -6.72
CA MET A 38 -14.16 1.77 -6.57
C MET A 38 -15.32 1.57 -7.56
N ARG A 39 -15.03 1.12 -8.78
CA ARG A 39 -16.06 0.76 -9.77
C ARG A 39 -16.95 -0.40 -9.31
N LEU A 40 -16.43 -1.38 -8.57
CA LEU A 40 -17.25 -2.45 -8.00
C LEU A 40 -18.29 -1.91 -7.02
N CYS A 41 -17.99 -0.81 -6.34
CA CYS A 41 -18.89 -0.11 -5.42
C CYS A 41 -19.74 0.98 -6.12
N ASN A 42 -19.79 0.99 -7.45
CA ASN A 42 -20.47 2.03 -8.26
C ASN A 42 -19.98 3.47 -7.99
N TRP A 43 -18.75 3.63 -7.50
CA TRP A 43 -18.13 4.93 -7.23
C TRP A 43 -17.19 5.32 -8.37
N ARG A 44 -17.37 6.51 -8.94
CA ARG A 44 -16.49 7.05 -9.98
C ARG A 44 -15.48 8.00 -9.36
N VAL A 45 -14.19 7.64 -9.39
CA VAL A 45 -13.08 8.48 -8.93
C VAL A 45 -12.16 8.78 -10.11
N GLU A 46 -12.13 10.05 -10.53
CA GLU A 46 -11.28 10.53 -11.61
C GLU A 46 -10.19 11.47 -11.08
N PRO A 47 -8.97 11.37 -11.63
CA PRO A 47 -7.86 12.20 -11.20
C PRO A 47 -8.09 13.66 -11.59
N ILE A 48 -7.99 14.58 -10.64
CA ILE A 48 -8.07 16.03 -10.93
C ILE A 48 -6.75 16.50 -11.56
N ASP A 49 -5.62 16.04 -11.01
CA ASP A 49 -4.28 16.24 -11.57
C ASP A 49 -3.52 14.92 -11.56
N ARG A 50 -3.34 14.36 -12.76
CA ARG A 50 -2.70 13.07 -12.95
C ARG A 50 -1.23 13.06 -12.54
N ARG A 51 -0.48 14.16 -12.72
CA ARG A 51 0.94 14.20 -12.34
C ARG A 51 1.06 14.24 -10.83
N ARG A 52 0.24 15.06 -10.16
CA ARG A 52 0.23 15.16 -8.70
C ARG A 52 -0.16 13.82 -8.06
N GLU A 53 -1.19 13.16 -8.58
CA GLU A 53 -1.63 11.87 -8.03
C GLU A 53 -0.61 10.75 -8.20
N LEU A 54 0.11 10.71 -9.32
CA LEU A 54 1.20 9.75 -9.51
C LEU A 54 2.32 9.95 -8.48
N LEU A 55 2.71 11.20 -8.23
CA LEU A 55 3.73 11.54 -7.23
C LEU A 55 3.25 11.22 -5.81
N THR A 56 2.02 11.61 -5.46
CA THR A 56 1.45 11.32 -4.14
C THR A 56 1.34 9.82 -3.91
N THR A 57 0.87 9.06 -4.89
CA THR A 57 0.78 7.58 -4.79
C THR A 57 2.16 6.96 -4.62
N ARG A 58 3.18 7.49 -5.30
CA ARG A 58 4.55 7.04 -5.15
C ARG A 58 5.08 7.25 -3.74
N TRP A 59 4.87 8.44 -3.19
CA TRP A 59 5.26 8.77 -1.82
C TRP A 59 4.48 7.96 -0.78
N LEU A 60 3.18 7.77 -0.96
CA LEU A 60 2.36 6.94 -0.08
C LEU A 60 2.81 5.48 -0.09
N GLY A 61 3.10 4.91 -1.26
CA GLY A 61 3.64 3.55 -1.37
C GLY A 61 4.99 3.42 -0.66
N ALA A 62 5.88 4.40 -0.83
CA ALA A 62 7.18 4.40 -0.16
C ALA A 62 7.05 4.53 1.36
N ALA A 63 6.16 5.40 1.84
CA ALA A 63 5.85 5.55 3.26
C ALA A 63 5.26 4.26 3.84
N LEU A 64 4.33 3.61 3.13
CA LEU A 64 3.75 2.33 3.55
C LEU A 64 4.84 1.25 3.66
N ALA A 65 5.70 1.12 2.66
CA ALA A 65 6.81 0.16 2.71
C ALA A 65 7.75 0.41 3.90
N CYS A 66 8.08 1.67 4.16
CA CYS A 66 8.92 2.07 5.28
C CYS A 66 8.27 1.73 6.63
N CYS A 67 7.00 2.11 6.82
CA CYS A 67 6.24 1.80 8.03
C CYS A 67 6.13 0.29 8.25
N SER A 68 5.83 -0.48 7.20
CA SER A 68 5.75 -1.95 7.29
C SER A 68 7.09 -2.59 7.67
N LEU A 69 8.20 -2.07 7.15
CA LEU A 69 9.54 -2.55 7.50
C LEU A 69 9.88 -2.23 8.97
N VAL A 70 9.55 -1.03 9.44
CA VAL A 70 9.70 -0.65 10.85
C VAL A 70 8.84 -1.54 11.75
N SER A 71 7.56 -1.76 11.41
CA SER A 71 6.69 -2.67 12.15
C SER A 71 7.23 -4.10 12.19
N PHE A 72 7.77 -4.60 11.08
CA PHE A 72 8.36 -5.93 11.01
C PHE A 72 9.55 -6.09 11.97
N VAL A 73 10.41 -5.07 12.05
CA VAL A 73 11.58 -5.05 12.94
C VAL A 73 11.17 -4.88 14.41
N LEU A 74 10.17 -4.05 14.71
CA LEU A 74 9.70 -3.80 16.07
C LEU A 74 8.90 -4.97 16.66
N LEU A 75 8.30 -5.81 15.81
CA LEU A 75 7.65 -7.06 16.22
C LEU A 75 8.73 -8.12 16.55
N TRP A 76 9.52 -7.91 17.59
CA TRP A 76 10.48 -8.91 18.09
C TRP A 76 9.84 -9.90 19.04
#